data_AF-A0A7X8SK10-F1
#
_entry.id   AF-A0A7X8SK10-F1
#
_cell.length_a   1.000
_cell.length_b   1.000
_cell.length_c   1.000
_cell.angle_alpha   90.00
_cell.angle_beta   90.00
_cell.angle_gamma   90.00
#
_symmetry.space_group_name_H-M   'P 1'
#
loop_
_entity.id
_entity.type
_entity.pdbx_description
1 polymer ?
#
loop_
_entity_poly.entity_id
_entity_poly.type
_entity_poly.pdbx_seq_one_letter_code
_entity_poly.pdbx_strand_id
1 'polypeptide(L)'
;MKTKPILSALTCALLFLLMGYTYSITRLEQEEERFQKDIEIFEKTHRASFAYFWDLGHPVSGLTPRRSLKNKKYEIGIGASGFGIQAIIVGAHRGWVTREEVLDRLLKMTDFLENKAVRFHGVFPHLIHGKTGQLIHFGGQDGADIQETSNLMMGLLMARAYFDQDTPKEVQLREEITKLWEAVDYTVHEYQNALWWNHSYEQKENNGLKLLMKGYTESMTSYVLALGHPSKGIKKSSYRGYVEGRNFVNGNNYYGYTLDVGKPKGGPLYLAQTPFLALDPRTIEDKYTYYWTRSINHSLINWTYCMKHAPKEFQYSKSDWGLTASQTPREDGGYNNMAGPGPKDKGVIAPSAALGVFPYVPYQSMMALRNFYENHKEGLWGEYGFKDAYSIKRDWYSDRYLGLDQGRTVIMMENYRSGLFWELSKKVPELQVAMDNMGITSPKHKNGFPLAVIEKTSKSVQLYRHPDLEAYHIDFYTEKDAEISFALKSNKGEGKRELKPKQSYKAGLHQLIFEKNEIFSGTKGTLIMKSGKKEIELPIQLF
;
A
#
# COMPACT_ATOMS: atom_id res chain seq x y z
N MET A 1 -31.46 -55.11 42.19
CA MET A 1 -30.19 -54.40 41.92
C MET A 1 -29.92 -54.33 40.41
N LYS A 2 -30.40 -53.30 39.69
CA LYS A 2 -30.03 -53.03 38.28
C LYS A 2 -30.22 -51.53 37.96
N THR A 3 -29.33 -50.66 38.43
CA THR A 3 -29.32 -49.21 38.10
C THR A 3 -27.92 -48.62 37.90
N LYS A 4 -26.83 -49.41 37.94
CA LYS A 4 -25.46 -48.90 37.90
C LYS A 4 -24.83 -48.54 36.52
N PRO A 5 -25.24 -49.07 35.34
CA PRO A 5 -24.51 -48.79 34.10
C PRO A 5 -24.88 -47.46 33.41
N ILE A 6 -26.04 -46.87 33.71
CA ILE A 6 -26.50 -45.61 33.07
C ILE A 6 -25.78 -44.40 33.67
N LEU A 7 -25.52 -44.42 34.99
CA LEU A 7 -24.87 -43.31 35.67
C LEU A 7 -23.41 -43.15 35.21
N SER A 8 -22.67 -44.25 34.99
CA SER A 8 -21.28 -44.18 34.53
C SER A 8 -21.15 -43.67 33.09
N ALA A 9 -22.06 -44.07 32.20
CA ALA A 9 -22.10 -43.61 30.82
C ALA A 9 -22.45 -42.10 30.73
N LEU A 10 -23.37 -41.62 31.55
CA LEU A 10 -23.69 -40.19 31.65
C LEU A 10 -22.52 -39.37 32.21
N THR A 11 -21.82 -39.85 33.24
CA THR A 11 -20.61 -39.16 33.74
C THR A 11 -19.47 -39.16 32.72
N CYS A 12 -19.24 -40.24 31.97
CA CYS A 12 -18.24 -40.25 30.91
C CYS A 12 -18.62 -39.28 29.79
N ALA A 13 -19.89 -39.25 29.36
CA ALA A 13 -20.37 -38.31 28.35
C ALA A 13 -20.22 -36.86 28.83
N LEU A 14 -20.56 -36.55 30.09
CA LEU A 14 -20.33 -35.23 30.67
C LEU A 14 -18.84 -34.88 30.72
N LEU A 15 -17.97 -35.81 31.09
CA LEU A 15 -16.52 -35.59 31.13
C LEU A 15 -15.95 -35.32 29.73
N PHE A 16 -16.38 -36.07 28.70
CA PHE A 16 -15.97 -35.81 27.32
C PHE A 16 -16.49 -34.46 26.80
N LEU A 17 -17.72 -34.08 27.15
CA LEU A 17 -18.27 -32.76 26.83
C LEU A 17 -17.52 -31.64 27.53
N LEU A 18 -17.19 -31.80 28.83
CA LEU A 18 -16.41 -30.84 29.60
C LEU A 18 -14.98 -30.71 29.08
N MET A 19 -14.31 -31.82 28.73
CA MET A 19 -12.98 -31.79 28.12
C MET A 19 -13.01 -31.11 26.75
N GLY A 20 -14.01 -31.41 25.91
CA GLY A 20 -14.19 -30.75 24.62
C GLY A 20 -14.46 -29.25 24.74
N TYR A 21 -15.29 -28.86 25.71
CA TYR A 21 -15.58 -27.46 26.00
C TYR A 21 -14.35 -26.71 26.54
N THR A 22 -13.60 -27.32 27.46
CA THR A 22 -12.36 -26.74 28.00
C THR A 22 -11.32 -26.57 26.90
N TYR A 23 -11.13 -27.58 26.05
CA TYR A 23 -10.22 -27.50 24.90
C TYR A 23 -10.62 -26.37 23.92
N SER A 24 -11.91 -26.19 23.68
CA SER A 24 -12.45 -25.11 22.85
C SER A 24 -12.12 -23.73 23.43
N ILE A 25 -12.34 -23.53 24.73
CA ILE A 25 -12.01 -22.28 25.43
C ILE A 25 -10.51 -22.00 25.34
N THR A 26 -9.67 -22.96 25.72
CA THR A 26 -8.21 -22.78 25.68
C THR A 26 -7.71 -22.41 24.27
N ARG A 27 -8.29 -23.01 23.23
CA ARG A 27 -7.93 -22.66 21.86
C ARG A 27 -8.38 -21.25 21.47
N LEU A 28 -9.58 -20.82 21.87
CA LEU A 28 -10.06 -19.46 21.61
C LEU A 28 -9.17 -18.41 22.30
N GLU A 29 -8.76 -18.68 23.54
CA GLU A 29 -7.82 -17.84 24.29
C GLU A 29 -6.46 -17.75 23.59
N GLN A 30 -5.90 -18.87 23.10
CA GLN A 30 -4.65 -18.88 22.34
C GLN A 30 -4.74 -18.11 21.01
N GLU A 31 -5.86 -18.22 20.30
CA GLU A 31 -6.10 -17.45 19.07
C GLU A 31 -6.23 -15.94 19.35
N GLU A 32 -6.79 -15.58 20.50
CA GLU A 32 -6.88 -14.19 20.94
C GLU A 32 -5.52 -13.64 21.35
N GLU A 33 -4.77 -14.36 22.18
CA GLU A 33 -3.38 -14.00 22.54
C GLU A 33 -2.53 -13.82 21.28
N ARG A 34 -2.68 -14.73 20.31
CA ARG A 34 -1.97 -14.61 19.02
C ARG A 34 -2.35 -13.33 18.30
N PHE A 35 -3.63 -13.00 18.20
CA PHE A 35 -4.10 -11.80 17.53
C PHE A 35 -3.62 -10.52 18.21
N GLN A 36 -3.63 -10.47 19.54
CA GLN A 36 -3.08 -9.34 20.30
C GLN A 36 -1.58 -9.15 20.04
N LYS A 37 -0.82 -10.26 19.95
CA LYS A 37 0.59 -10.20 19.50
C LYS A 37 0.73 -9.66 18.08
N ASP A 38 -0.20 -9.98 17.20
CA ASP A 38 -0.17 -9.47 15.82
C ASP A 38 -0.47 -7.97 15.74
N ILE A 39 -1.40 -7.46 16.56
CA ILE A 39 -1.63 -6.02 16.74
C ILE A 39 -0.35 -5.36 17.25
N GLU A 40 0.30 -5.93 18.26
CA GLU A 40 1.54 -5.41 18.82
C GLU A 40 2.66 -5.33 17.78
N ILE A 41 2.88 -6.41 17.02
CA ILE A 41 3.89 -6.45 15.95
C ILE A 41 3.54 -5.42 14.86
N PHE A 42 2.28 -5.31 14.47
CA PHE A 42 1.83 -4.34 13.48
C PHE A 42 2.12 -2.90 13.92
N GLU A 43 1.72 -2.52 15.14
CA GLU A 43 1.96 -1.17 15.68
C GLU A 43 3.46 -0.89 15.82
N LYS A 44 4.25 -1.86 16.32
CA LYS A 44 5.72 -1.73 16.41
C LYS A 44 6.35 -1.48 15.05
N THR A 45 6.00 -2.29 14.04
CA THR A 45 6.48 -2.12 12.67
C THR A 45 6.09 -0.77 12.11
N HIS A 46 4.83 -0.37 12.28
CA HIS A 46 4.34 0.89 11.74
C HIS A 46 5.07 2.10 12.34
N ARG A 47 5.17 2.15 13.67
CA ARG A 47 5.84 3.24 14.39
C ARG A 47 7.35 3.27 14.13
N ALA A 48 8.01 2.11 14.08
CA ALA A 48 9.45 2.05 13.78
C ALA A 48 9.74 2.47 12.34
N SER A 49 8.90 2.09 11.36
CA SER A 49 9.05 2.56 9.99
C SER A 49 8.83 4.06 9.85
N PHE A 50 7.91 4.66 10.63
CA PHE A 50 7.75 6.12 10.73
C PHE A 50 9.01 6.81 11.27
N ALA A 51 9.68 6.22 12.27
CA ALA A 51 10.88 6.79 12.88
C ALA A 51 12.01 7.06 11.87
N TYR A 52 12.07 6.31 10.75
CA TYR A 52 12.97 6.61 9.63
C TYR A 52 12.85 8.07 9.16
N PHE A 53 11.62 8.58 9.03
CA PHE A 53 11.36 9.92 8.49
C PHE A 53 11.46 11.00 9.56
N TRP A 54 11.13 10.64 10.79
CA TRP A 54 11.19 11.56 11.92
C TRP A 54 12.63 11.83 12.35
N ASP A 55 13.36 10.76 12.67
CA ASP A 55 14.68 10.80 13.31
C ASP A 55 15.80 11.08 12.31
N LEU A 56 15.71 10.54 11.08
CA LEU A 56 16.70 10.80 10.03
C LEU A 56 16.41 12.04 9.19
N GLY A 57 15.32 12.75 9.46
CA GLY A 57 15.02 14.01 8.78
C GLY A 57 16.20 14.98 8.90
N HIS A 58 16.67 15.48 7.76
CA HIS A 58 17.93 16.21 7.74
C HIS A 58 17.84 17.49 8.60
N PRO A 59 18.81 17.78 9.48
CA PRO A 59 18.65 18.83 10.51
C PRO A 59 18.46 20.23 9.94
N VAL A 60 18.96 20.50 8.73
CA VAL A 60 18.82 21.81 8.06
C VAL A 60 17.53 21.89 7.27
N SER A 61 17.22 20.90 6.43
CA SER A 61 16.12 20.97 5.46
C SER A 61 14.84 20.29 5.93
N GLY A 62 14.90 19.44 6.96
CA GLY A 62 13.80 18.55 7.35
C GLY A 62 13.51 17.41 6.38
N LEU A 63 14.13 17.42 5.18
CA LEU A 63 13.90 16.46 4.10
C LEU A 63 14.52 15.09 4.38
N THR A 64 14.06 14.09 3.64
CA THR A 64 14.35 12.67 3.90
C THR A 64 15.61 12.20 3.15
N PRO A 65 16.58 11.60 3.86
CA PRO A 65 17.71 10.96 3.19
C PRO A 65 17.24 9.76 2.36
N ARG A 66 17.88 9.55 1.20
CA ARG A 66 17.55 8.43 0.30
C ARG A 66 17.68 7.07 1.00
N ARG A 67 18.68 6.93 1.87
CA ARG A 67 19.05 5.68 2.55
C ARG A 67 19.66 5.94 3.91
N SER A 68 19.55 4.98 4.83
CA SER A 68 20.04 5.07 6.22
C SER A 68 21.55 4.86 6.41
N LEU A 69 22.39 5.40 5.53
CA LEU A 69 23.83 5.33 5.72
C LEU A 69 24.35 6.63 6.35
N LYS A 70 25.08 6.51 7.47
CA LYS A 70 25.66 7.66 8.17
C LYS A 70 26.50 8.57 7.25
N ASN A 71 27.28 7.99 6.34
CA ASN A 71 28.10 8.73 5.37
C ASN A 71 27.32 9.28 4.16
N LYS A 72 26.04 8.91 4.00
CA LYS A 72 25.15 9.39 2.93
C LYS A 72 23.98 10.22 3.45
N LYS A 73 23.99 10.64 4.72
CA LYS A 73 22.91 11.43 5.34
C LYS A 73 22.58 12.75 4.64
N TYR A 74 23.50 13.28 3.84
CA TYR A 74 23.30 14.50 3.06
C TYR A 74 22.70 14.24 1.66
N GLU A 75 22.60 12.99 1.21
CA GLU A 75 21.93 12.63 -0.05
C GLU A 75 20.41 12.55 0.18
N ILE A 76 19.72 13.66 -0.05
CA ILE A 76 18.27 13.75 0.10
C ILE A 76 17.61 13.22 -1.17
N GLY A 77 16.67 12.27 -1.00
CA GLY A 77 15.84 11.78 -2.10
C GLY A 77 14.57 12.61 -2.19
N ILE A 78 14.30 13.21 -3.36
CA ILE A 78 13.14 14.08 -3.53
C ILE A 78 11.82 13.30 -3.41
N GLY A 79 11.65 12.18 -4.12
CA GLY A 79 10.44 11.36 -3.98
C GLY A 79 10.38 10.64 -2.63
N ALA A 80 11.53 10.27 -2.06
CA ALA A 80 11.59 9.76 -0.68
C ALA A 80 11.13 10.81 0.35
N SER A 81 11.36 12.10 0.07
CA SER A 81 10.84 13.20 0.89
C SER A 81 9.34 13.38 0.70
N GLY A 82 8.81 13.18 -0.51
CA GLY A 82 7.36 13.11 -0.75
C GLY A 82 6.67 12.05 0.08
N PHE A 83 7.19 10.82 0.09
CA PHE A 83 6.66 9.77 0.95
C PHE A 83 6.90 10.06 2.44
N GLY A 84 8.02 10.72 2.77
CA GLY A 84 8.31 11.16 4.13
C GLY A 84 7.32 12.18 4.67
N ILE A 85 6.85 13.11 3.85
CA ILE A 85 5.78 14.07 4.20
C ILE A 85 4.52 13.32 4.59
N GLN A 86 4.09 12.35 3.78
CA GLN A 86 2.96 11.51 4.12
C GLN A 86 3.22 10.71 5.41
N ALA A 87 4.40 10.09 5.56
CA ALA A 87 4.74 9.35 6.77
C ALA A 87 4.67 10.23 8.03
N ILE A 88 5.14 11.48 8.00
CA ILE A 88 5.04 12.36 9.18
C ILE A 88 3.61 12.84 9.47
N ILE A 89 2.75 12.94 8.44
CA ILE A 89 1.30 13.11 8.63
C ILE A 89 0.70 11.91 9.37
N VAL A 90 1.12 10.68 9.06
CA VAL A 90 0.71 9.49 9.85
C VAL A 90 1.12 9.66 11.30
N GLY A 91 2.33 10.13 11.58
CA GLY A 91 2.80 10.40 12.94
C GLY A 91 1.90 11.36 13.73
N ALA A 92 1.45 12.46 13.10
CA ALA A 92 0.47 13.36 13.69
C ALA A 92 -0.91 12.71 13.86
N HIS A 93 -1.39 12.00 12.83
CA HIS A 93 -2.71 11.34 12.85
C HIS A 93 -2.82 10.26 13.92
N ARG A 94 -1.73 9.53 14.18
CA ARG A 94 -1.63 8.49 15.21
C ARG A 94 -1.21 9.02 16.58
N GLY A 95 -0.89 10.32 16.68
CA GLY A 95 -0.43 10.94 17.94
C GLY A 95 0.95 10.46 18.41
N TRP A 96 1.79 9.93 17.52
CA TRP A 96 3.17 9.58 17.85
C TRP A 96 4.06 10.81 18.03
N VAL A 97 3.70 11.89 17.32
CA VAL A 97 4.23 13.25 17.42
C VAL A 97 3.06 14.21 17.34
N THR A 98 3.24 15.44 17.82
CA THR A 98 2.15 16.42 17.79
C THR A 98 1.93 16.98 16.39
N ARG A 99 0.70 17.41 16.10
CA ARG A 99 0.35 18.10 14.86
C ARG A 99 1.21 19.34 14.63
N GLU A 100 1.51 20.09 15.70
CA GLU A 100 2.33 21.30 15.66
C GLU A 100 3.80 21.00 15.30
N GLU A 101 4.40 19.95 15.88
CA GLU A 101 5.77 19.56 15.53
C GLU A 101 5.89 19.13 14.05
N VAL A 102 4.86 18.48 13.52
CA VAL A 102 4.80 18.12 12.09
C VAL A 102 4.61 19.37 11.22
N LEU A 103 3.76 20.31 11.63
CA LEU A 103 3.58 21.59 10.94
C LEU A 103 4.89 22.38 10.87
N ASP A 104 5.62 22.50 11.97
CA ASP A 104 6.93 23.16 12.02
C ASP A 104 7.97 22.47 11.13
N ARG A 105 7.96 21.13 11.11
CA ARG A 105 8.83 20.36 10.21
C ARG A 105 8.49 20.64 8.74
N LEU A 106 7.20 20.69 8.40
CA LEU A 106 6.75 20.94 7.03
C LEU A 106 7.08 22.34 6.56
N LEU A 107 6.88 23.37 7.39
CA LEU A 107 7.30 24.75 7.10
C LEU A 107 8.82 24.84 6.85
N LYS A 108 9.64 24.12 7.63
CA LYS A 108 11.08 24.01 7.36
C LYS A 108 11.37 23.36 6.00
N MET A 109 10.62 22.33 5.62
CA MET A 109 10.80 21.62 4.36
C MET A 109 10.41 22.51 3.17
N THR A 110 9.26 23.17 3.24
CA THR A 110 8.77 24.07 2.17
C THR A 110 9.65 25.29 2.01
N ASP A 111 10.09 25.93 3.10
CA ASP A 111 11.09 27.01 3.05
C ASP A 111 12.39 26.57 2.37
N PHE A 112 12.94 25.41 2.74
CA PHE A 112 14.17 24.91 2.13
C PHE A 112 13.99 24.60 0.64
N LEU A 113 12.87 23.97 0.26
CA LEU A 113 12.56 23.65 -1.13
C LEU A 113 12.40 24.91 -1.99
N GLU A 114 11.81 25.96 -1.44
CA GLU A 114 11.61 27.22 -2.15
C GLU A 114 12.89 28.05 -2.24
N ASN A 115 13.60 28.19 -1.13
CA ASN A 115 14.66 29.20 -0.99
C ASN A 115 16.09 28.67 -1.12
N LYS A 116 16.30 27.34 -1.11
CA LYS A 116 17.64 26.72 -1.16
C LYS A 116 17.80 25.64 -2.22
N ALA A 117 16.77 24.82 -2.45
CA ALA A 117 16.88 23.70 -3.37
C ALA A 117 16.98 24.15 -4.84
N VAL A 118 17.89 23.52 -5.59
CA VAL A 118 17.99 23.70 -7.03
C VAL A 118 16.75 23.15 -7.72
N ARG A 119 16.27 23.89 -8.72
CA ARG A 119 15.11 23.55 -9.54
C ARG A 119 15.40 23.87 -11.01
N PHE A 120 14.81 23.09 -11.91
CA PHE A 120 14.90 23.25 -13.35
C PHE A 120 13.47 23.38 -13.88
N HIS A 121 13.06 24.59 -14.28
CA HIS A 121 11.66 24.89 -14.61
C HIS A 121 10.67 24.49 -13.49
N GLY A 122 11.06 24.71 -12.24
CA GLY A 122 10.28 24.29 -11.06
C GLY A 122 10.36 22.80 -10.72
N VAL A 123 10.92 21.97 -11.61
CA VAL A 123 11.11 20.52 -11.39
C VAL A 123 12.39 20.28 -10.58
N PHE A 124 12.33 19.40 -9.59
CA PHE A 124 13.47 19.05 -8.75
C PHE A 124 14.28 17.89 -9.38
N PRO A 125 15.58 17.79 -9.08
CA PRO A 125 16.37 16.62 -9.47
C PRO A 125 16.07 15.41 -8.57
N HIS A 126 16.60 14.25 -8.93
CA HIS A 126 16.43 13.04 -8.12
C HIS A 126 17.03 13.17 -6.71
N LEU A 127 18.23 13.76 -6.61
CA LEU A 127 18.95 13.97 -5.35
C LEU A 127 19.41 15.42 -5.21
N ILE A 128 19.31 15.92 -3.99
CA ILE A 128 19.93 17.19 -3.56
C ILE A 128 20.75 17.01 -2.29
N HIS A 129 21.70 17.91 -2.08
CA HIS A 129 22.48 17.97 -0.86
C HIS A 129 21.67 18.66 0.26
N GLY A 130 21.39 17.95 1.35
CA GLY A 130 20.43 18.38 2.38
C GLY A 130 20.77 19.67 3.13
N LYS A 131 22.03 20.14 3.08
CA LYS A 131 22.43 21.42 3.68
C LYS A 131 22.40 22.59 2.69
N THR A 132 22.71 22.34 1.43
CA THR A 132 22.98 23.41 0.44
C THR A 132 21.93 23.50 -0.65
N GLY A 133 21.08 22.47 -0.79
CA GLY A 133 20.06 22.38 -1.84
C GLY A 133 20.61 22.08 -3.23
N GLN A 134 21.93 21.90 -3.36
CA GLN A 134 22.60 21.68 -4.65
C GLN A 134 22.35 20.27 -5.18
N LEU A 135 22.33 20.13 -6.50
CA LEU A 135 22.19 18.85 -7.20
C LEU A 135 23.25 17.84 -6.74
N ILE A 136 22.84 16.58 -6.57
CA ILE A 136 23.74 15.42 -6.51
C ILE A 136 23.44 14.53 -7.71
N HIS A 137 24.45 14.29 -8.55
CA HIS A 137 24.28 13.44 -9.74
C HIS A 137 23.85 12.01 -9.38
N PHE A 138 22.88 11.49 -10.13
CA PHE A 138 22.35 10.15 -9.96
C PHE A 138 22.24 9.44 -11.31
N GLY A 139 23.01 8.38 -11.53
CA GLY A 139 22.87 7.54 -12.73
C GLY A 139 23.02 8.29 -14.07
N GLY A 140 23.89 9.31 -14.12
CA GLY A 140 24.08 10.16 -15.31
C GLY A 140 23.03 11.26 -15.49
N GLN A 141 22.06 11.37 -14.58
CA GLN A 141 21.15 12.51 -14.50
C GLN A 141 21.86 13.72 -13.89
N ASP A 142 21.61 14.88 -14.47
CA ASP A 142 22.22 16.17 -14.14
C ASP A 142 21.19 17.32 -14.05
N GLY A 143 19.90 16.97 -14.02
CA GLY A 143 18.81 17.94 -14.11
C GLY A 143 17.52 17.43 -13.48
N ALA A 144 16.39 17.82 -14.05
CA ALA A 144 15.05 17.50 -13.58
C ALA A 144 14.75 15.99 -13.59
N ASP A 145 14.10 15.49 -12.54
CA ASP A 145 13.45 14.17 -12.47
C ASP A 145 11.96 14.39 -12.13
N ILE A 146 11.09 14.18 -13.13
CA ILE A 146 9.66 14.48 -12.97
C ILE A 146 8.95 13.45 -12.09
N GLN A 147 9.46 12.20 -12.02
CA GLN A 147 8.87 11.17 -11.19
C GLN A 147 9.10 11.46 -9.71
N GLU A 148 10.33 11.81 -9.34
CA GLU A 148 10.66 12.15 -7.97
C GLU A 148 9.94 13.44 -7.55
N THR A 149 9.90 14.45 -8.44
CA THR A 149 9.13 15.69 -8.22
C THR A 149 7.64 15.40 -8.03
N SER A 150 7.07 14.50 -8.81
CA SER A 150 5.65 14.14 -8.69
C SER A 150 5.35 13.42 -7.36
N ASN A 151 6.24 12.55 -6.89
CA ASN A 151 6.12 11.96 -5.56
C ASN A 151 6.21 13.02 -4.46
N LEU A 152 7.11 14.01 -4.59
CA LEU A 152 7.20 15.15 -3.66
C LEU A 152 5.90 15.97 -3.63
N MET A 153 5.40 16.37 -4.81
CA MET A 153 4.20 17.19 -4.93
C MET A 153 2.95 16.47 -4.44
N MET A 154 2.83 15.16 -4.70
CA MET A 154 1.73 14.36 -4.13
C MET A 154 1.75 14.43 -2.60
N GLY A 155 2.92 14.26 -1.97
CA GLY A 155 3.06 14.38 -0.51
C GLY A 155 2.70 15.77 0.02
N LEU A 156 3.19 16.84 -0.63
CA LEU A 156 2.85 18.21 -0.27
C LEU A 156 1.35 18.49 -0.43
N LEU A 157 0.70 18.03 -1.49
CA LEU A 157 -0.75 18.20 -1.66
C LEU A 157 -1.55 17.43 -0.60
N MET A 158 -1.08 16.27 -0.15
CA MET A 158 -1.67 15.58 1.01
C MET A 158 -1.50 16.39 2.30
N ALA A 159 -0.33 17.03 2.51
CA ALA A 159 -0.12 17.94 3.64
C ALA A 159 -1.08 19.15 3.58
N ARG A 160 -1.24 19.76 2.40
CA ARG A 160 -2.18 20.87 2.18
C ARG A 160 -3.62 20.49 2.52
N ALA A 161 -4.02 19.25 2.23
CA ALA A 161 -5.34 18.72 2.55
C ALA A 161 -5.54 18.33 4.03
N TYR A 162 -4.45 17.97 4.73
CA TYR A 162 -4.48 17.54 6.14
C TYR A 162 -4.37 18.72 7.12
N PHE A 163 -3.60 19.75 6.74
CA PHE A 163 -3.44 21.00 7.49
C PHE A 163 -4.46 22.05 7.02
N ASP A 164 -5.74 21.80 7.34
CA ASP A 164 -6.91 22.56 6.89
C ASP A 164 -7.51 23.52 7.94
N GLN A 165 -6.83 23.76 9.07
CA GLN A 165 -7.30 24.71 10.09
C GLN A 165 -7.00 26.17 9.70
N ASP A 166 -7.80 27.10 10.21
CA ASP A 166 -7.62 28.54 10.03
C ASP A 166 -6.67 29.13 11.09
N THR A 167 -5.45 28.62 11.12
CA THR A 167 -4.36 29.15 11.96
C THR A 167 -3.28 29.78 11.08
N PRO A 168 -2.55 30.81 11.55
CA PRO A 168 -1.53 31.47 10.73
C PRO A 168 -0.48 30.53 10.12
N LYS A 169 -0.02 29.53 10.89
CA LYS A 169 0.97 28.55 10.41
C LYS A 169 0.40 27.58 9.38
N GLU A 170 -0.83 27.08 9.56
CA GLU A 170 -1.44 26.19 8.57
C GLU A 170 -1.81 26.94 7.29
N VAL A 171 -2.27 28.19 7.39
CA VAL A 171 -2.47 29.08 6.23
C VAL A 171 -1.15 29.26 5.47
N GLN A 172 -0.08 29.64 6.16
CA GLN A 172 1.26 29.78 5.56
C GLN A 172 1.70 28.50 4.86
N LEU A 173 1.57 27.35 5.51
CA LEU A 173 1.94 26.06 4.92
C LEU A 173 1.17 25.80 3.62
N ARG A 174 -0.15 26.03 3.61
CA ARG A 174 -0.98 25.83 2.41
C ARG A 174 -0.59 26.76 1.27
N GLU A 175 -0.23 28.01 1.58
CA GLU A 175 0.25 28.99 0.59
C GLU A 175 1.62 28.59 0.02
N GLU A 176 2.57 28.20 0.86
CA GLU A 176 3.91 27.75 0.43
C GLU A 176 3.84 26.49 -0.44
N ILE A 177 3.00 25.51 -0.06
CA ILE A 177 2.76 24.32 -0.87
C ILE A 177 2.18 24.70 -2.22
N THR A 178 1.17 25.58 -2.24
CA THR A 178 0.52 26.00 -3.49
C THR A 178 1.50 26.69 -4.42
N LYS A 179 2.37 27.56 -3.87
CA LYS A 179 3.44 28.22 -4.62
C LYS A 179 4.42 27.21 -5.23
N LEU A 180 4.87 26.23 -4.45
CA LEU A 180 5.78 25.18 -4.92
C LEU A 180 5.14 24.33 -6.02
N TRP A 181 3.86 23.96 -5.85
CA TRP A 181 3.08 23.19 -6.81
C TRP A 181 2.95 23.92 -8.16
N GLU A 182 2.45 25.16 -8.16
CA GLU A 182 2.22 25.95 -9.37
C GLU A 182 3.52 26.37 -10.09
N ALA A 183 4.64 26.31 -9.39
CA ALA A 183 5.94 26.55 -9.98
C ALA A 183 6.37 25.43 -10.94
N VAL A 184 5.92 24.19 -10.73
CA VAL A 184 6.33 23.02 -11.51
C VAL A 184 5.82 23.12 -12.95
N ASP A 185 6.74 23.16 -13.91
CA ASP A 185 6.40 23.13 -15.33
C ASP A 185 6.47 21.69 -15.86
N TYR A 186 5.34 21.01 -15.95
CA TYR A 186 5.28 19.67 -16.54
C TYR A 186 5.47 19.67 -18.06
N THR A 187 5.29 20.81 -18.73
CA THR A 187 5.33 20.91 -20.20
C THR A 187 6.73 20.69 -20.76
N VAL A 188 7.78 21.00 -19.99
CA VAL A 188 9.18 20.75 -20.40
C VAL A 188 9.51 19.26 -20.48
N HIS A 189 8.69 18.41 -19.86
CA HIS A 189 8.79 16.96 -19.96
C HIS A 189 7.85 16.38 -21.03
N GLU A 190 6.98 17.17 -21.66
CA GLU A 190 6.04 16.70 -22.67
C GLU A 190 6.75 16.43 -24.01
N TYR A 191 6.72 15.18 -24.46
CA TYR A 191 7.34 14.78 -25.73
C TYR A 191 6.57 13.64 -26.40
N GLN A 192 6.27 13.79 -27.70
CA GLN A 192 5.58 12.78 -28.52
C GLN A 192 4.30 12.21 -27.87
N ASN A 193 3.43 13.08 -27.35
CA ASN A 193 2.22 12.68 -26.61
C ASN A 193 2.52 11.77 -25.41
N ALA A 194 3.61 12.02 -24.69
CA ALA A 194 4.04 11.31 -23.48
C ALA A 194 4.86 12.25 -22.58
N LEU A 195 5.32 11.72 -21.43
CA LEU A 195 6.31 12.37 -20.57
C LEU A 195 7.69 11.74 -20.73
N TRP A 196 8.73 12.56 -20.78
CA TRP A 196 10.10 12.16 -20.48
C TRP A 196 10.34 12.12 -18.98
N TRP A 197 11.04 11.09 -18.52
CA TRP A 197 11.38 10.97 -17.11
C TRP A 197 12.31 12.10 -16.64
N ASN A 198 13.35 12.39 -17.42
CA ASN A 198 14.40 13.34 -17.04
C ASN A 198 14.46 14.50 -18.04
N HIS A 199 15.01 15.63 -17.60
CA HIS A 199 15.41 16.74 -18.48
C HIS A 199 16.72 17.35 -17.98
N SER A 200 17.79 17.24 -18.77
CA SER A 200 19.11 17.85 -18.47
C SER A 200 19.06 19.37 -18.60
N TYR A 201 19.87 20.08 -17.81
CA TYR A 201 20.02 21.53 -17.88
C TYR A 201 20.90 21.99 -19.06
N GLU A 202 21.92 21.20 -19.43
CA GLU A 202 22.97 21.62 -20.36
C GLU A 202 22.73 21.18 -21.81
N GLN A 203 21.77 20.29 -22.09
CA GLN A 203 21.75 19.57 -23.38
C GLN A 203 20.38 19.45 -24.04
N LYS A 204 20.35 19.72 -25.36
CA LYS A 204 19.15 19.64 -26.23
C LYS A 204 18.54 18.22 -26.36
N GLU A 205 19.25 17.17 -25.95
CA GLU A 205 18.82 15.76 -26.10
C GLU A 205 18.97 14.90 -24.82
N ASN A 206 18.93 15.51 -23.63
CA ASN A 206 18.74 14.80 -22.35
C ASN A 206 19.73 13.63 -22.10
N ASN A 207 21.03 13.86 -22.31
CA ASN A 207 22.12 12.88 -22.09
C ASN A 207 21.91 11.49 -22.74
N GLY A 208 21.07 11.38 -23.78
CA GLY A 208 20.72 10.09 -24.39
C GLY A 208 19.81 9.20 -23.52
N LEU A 209 19.38 9.66 -22.34
CA LEU A 209 18.43 8.99 -21.46
C LEU A 209 17.01 9.22 -21.97
N LYS A 210 16.69 8.61 -23.13
CA LYS A 210 15.36 8.70 -23.79
C LYS A 210 14.34 7.80 -23.09
N LEU A 211 14.14 8.00 -21.78
CA LEU A 211 13.19 7.25 -20.95
C LEU A 211 11.80 7.87 -21.05
N LEU A 212 11.10 7.51 -22.12
CA LEU A 212 9.67 7.79 -22.24
C LEU A 212 8.90 7.00 -21.19
N MET A 213 8.11 7.70 -20.39
CA MET A 213 7.27 7.14 -19.33
C MET A 213 6.05 6.45 -19.95
N LYS A 214 6.23 5.19 -20.32
CA LYS A 214 5.17 4.32 -20.85
C LYS A 214 4.62 3.43 -19.76
N GLY A 215 3.31 3.22 -19.79
CA GLY A 215 2.62 2.41 -18.81
C GLY A 215 2.58 0.92 -19.17
N TYR A 216 2.10 0.08 -18.26
CA TYR A 216 1.70 0.44 -16.89
C TYR A 216 2.94 0.42 -15.97
N THR A 217 3.19 1.54 -15.28
CA THR A 217 4.35 1.77 -14.40
C THR A 217 3.98 2.74 -13.25
N GLU A 218 4.89 2.98 -12.31
CA GLU A 218 4.75 3.99 -11.25
C GLU A 218 4.57 5.41 -11.78
N SER A 219 4.93 5.63 -13.04
CA SER A 219 4.78 6.91 -13.74
C SER A 219 3.34 7.40 -13.87
N MET A 220 2.35 6.56 -13.57
CA MET A 220 0.96 7.01 -13.39
C MET A 220 0.88 8.24 -12.48
N THR A 221 1.64 8.27 -11.38
CA THR A 221 1.69 9.41 -10.45
C THR A 221 2.07 10.71 -11.15
N SER A 222 3.05 10.65 -12.06
CA SER A 222 3.50 11.81 -12.83
C SER A 222 2.46 12.27 -13.84
N TYR A 223 1.79 11.34 -14.55
CA TYR A 223 0.70 11.70 -15.47
C TYR A 223 -0.49 12.32 -14.74
N VAL A 224 -0.84 11.80 -13.57
CA VAL A 224 -1.92 12.34 -12.74
C VAL A 224 -1.64 13.79 -12.39
N LEU A 225 -0.47 14.08 -11.82
CA LEU A 225 -0.15 15.47 -11.47
C LEU A 225 0.02 16.37 -12.70
N ALA A 226 0.67 15.89 -13.76
CA ALA A 226 0.84 16.65 -14.98
C ALA A 226 -0.50 17.02 -15.66
N LEU A 227 -1.52 16.16 -15.57
CA LEU A 227 -2.86 16.40 -16.13
C LEU A 227 -3.79 17.14 -15.16
N GLY A 228 -3.46 17.17 -13.88
CA GLY A 228 -4.17 17.92 -12.84
C GLY A 228 -3.63 19.34 -12.62
N HIS A 229 -2.45 19.66 -13.16
CA HIS A 229 -1.80 20.94 -12.96
C HIS A 229 -2.57 22.09 -13.63
N PRO A 230 -2.83 23.22 -12.94
CA PRO A 230 -3.81 24.23 -13.37
C PRO A 230 -3.39 25.05 -14.59
N SER A 231 -2.08 25.24 -14.82
CA SER A 231 -1.59 26.16 -15.88
C SER A 231 -0.45 25.59 -16.73
N LYS A 232 0.51 24.91 -16.09
CA LYS A 232 1.66 24.25 -16.74
C LYS A 232 1.55 22.73 -16.82
N GLY A 233 0.32 22.26 -17.07
CA GLY A 233 0.04 20.83 -17.28
C GLY A 233 0.26 20.38 -18.72
N ILE A 234 0.41 19.07 -18.92
CA ILE A 234 0.51 18.49 -20.27
C ILE A 234 -0.86 18.42 -20.95
N LYS A 235 -0.87 18.22 -22.27
CA LYS A 235 -2.11 18.03 -23.03
C LYS A 235 -2.78 16.72 -22.63
N LYS A 236 -4.11 16.69 -22.57
CA LYS A 236 -4.91 15.46 -22.40
C LYS A 236 -4.52 14.36 -23.40
N SER A 237 -4.21 14.72 -24.65
CA SER A 237 -3.74 13.77 -25.67
C SER A 237 -2.44 13.08 -25.32
N SER A 238 -1.60 13.67 -24.45
CA SER A 238 -0.33 13.10 -24.02
C SER A 238 -0.46 11.96 -23.02
N TYR A 239 -1.66 11.72 -22.47
CA TYR A 239 -1.92 10.48 -21.74
C TYR A 239 -1.86 9.24 -22.65
N ARG A 240 -2.03 9.43 -23.97
CA ARG A 240 -1.95 8.36 -24.97
C ARG A 240 -0.62 7.60 -24.89
N GLY A 241 0.50 8.30 -24.76
CA GLY A 241 1.83 7.67 -24.69
C GLY A 241 2.01 6.75 -23.48
N TYR A 242 1.30 7.01 -22.39
CA TYR A 242 1.26 6.11 -21.23
C TYR A 242 0.49 4.83 -21.55
N VAL A 243 -0.76 4.94 -22.01
CA VAL A 243 -1.67 3.79 -22.21
C VAL A 243 -1.39 2.97 -23.47
N GLU A 244 -0.65 3.51 -24.43
CA GLU A 244 -0.18 2.80 -25.64
C GLU A 244 1.21 2.17 -25.45
N GLY A 245 1.70 2.10 -24.20
CA GLY A 245 2.90 1.34 -23.86
C GLY A 245 2.80 -0.13 -24.27
N ARG A 246 3.90 -0.71 -24.77
CA ARG A 246 3.95 -2.10 -25.27
C ARG A 246 3.39 -3.13 -24.28
N ASN A 247 3.57 -2.91 -22.98
CA ASN A 247 3.12 -3.81 -21.91
C ASN A 247 2.02 -3.15 -21.07
N PHE A 248 1.27 -2.19 -21.62
CA PHE A 248 0.15 -1.57 -20.92
C PHE A 248 -1.02 -2.55 -20.85
N VAL A 249 -1.62 -2.91 -21.98
CA VAL A 249 -2.68 -3.93 -22.03
C VAL A 249 -2.07 -5.33 -21.90
N ASN A 250 -2.62 -6.15 -21.02
CA ASN A 250 -2.15 -7.51 -20.75
C ASN A 250 -3.28 -8.53 -20.90
N GLY A 251 -4.29 -8.51 -20.03
CA GLY A 251 -5.45 -9.40 -20.06
C GLY A 251 -5.18 -10.89 -19.78
N ASN A 252 -3.93 -11.29 -19.54
CA ASN A 252 -3.59 -12.69 -19.34
C ASN A 252 -3.91 -13.18 -17.91
N ASN A 253 -4.13 -14.48 -17.80
CA ASN A 253 -4.31 -15.16 -16.52
C ASN A 253 -2.98 -15.73 -16.00
N TYR A 254 -2.66 -15.46 -14.73
CA TYR A 254 -1.50 -15.99 -14.02
C TYR A 254 -1.96 -16.61 -12.71
N TYR A 255 -1.75 -17.92 -12.57
CA TYR A 255 -2.09 -18.66 -11.35
C TYR A 255 -3.57 -18.57 -10.96
N GLY A 256 -4.45 -18.37 -11.93
CA GLY A 256 -5.89 -18.17 -11.74
C GLY A 256 -6.31 -16.70 -11.64
N TYR A 257 -5.39 -15.74 -11.58
CA TYR A 257 -5.69 -14.30 -11.49
C TYR A 257 -5.49 -13.61 -12.84
N THR A 258 -6.51 -12.89 -13.32
CA THR A 258 -6.40 -12.08 -14.53
C THR A 258 -5.74 -10.74 -14.20
N LEU A 259 -4.73 -10.37 -14.97
CA LEU A 259 -4.08 -9.06 -14.85
C LEU A 259 -4.37 -8.25 -16.10
N ASP A 260 -5.30 -7.29 -16.02
CA ASP A 260 -5.78 -6.54 -17.18
C ASP A 260 -4.67 -5.65 -17.78
N VAL A 261 -3.90 -4.98 -16.92
CA VAL A 261 -2.82 -4.08 -17.33
C VAL A 261 -1.50 -4.32 -16.61
N GLY A 262 -0.40 -4.08 -17.33
CA GLY A 262 0.98 -4.17 -16.88
C GLY A 262 1.74 -5.36 -17.42
N LYS A 263 3.03 -5.42 -17.04
CA LYS A 263 3.95 -6.47 -17.52
C LYS A 263 3.42 -7.87 -17.19
N PRO A 264 3.87 -8.93 -17.88
CA PRO A 264 3.55 -10.30 -17.51
C PRO A 264 3.81 -10.57 -16.02
N LYS A 265 2.84 -11.16 -15.33
CA LYS A 265 2.83 -11.37 -13.88
C LYS A 265 2.98 -10.09 -13.03
N GLY A 266 2.76 -8.92 -13.60
CA GLY A 266 2.74 -7.60 -12.96
C GLY A 266 4.11 -6.94 -12.74
N GLY A 267 5.20 -7.71 -12.66
CA GLY A 267 6.52 -7.18 -12.33
C GLY A 267 6.68 -6.84 -10.85
N PRO A 268 7.57 -5.89 -10.48
CA PRO A 268 7.77 -5.48 -9.10
C PRO A 268 6.50 -4.99 -8.42
N LEU A 269 6.30 -5.39 -7.16
CA LEU A 269 5.04 -5.15 -6.47
C LEU A 269 4.80 -3.68 -6.11
N TYR A 270 5.83 -2.82 -6.10
CA TYR A 270 5.64 -1.37 -5.90
C TYR A 270 4.73 -0.74 -6.95
N LEU A 271 4.53 -1.37 -8.11
CA LEU A 271 3.60 -0.93 -9.14
C LEU A 271 2.12 -1.08 -8.75
N ALA A 272 1.82 -1.87 -7.72
CA ALA A 272 0.50 -1.92 -7.08
C ALA A 272 0.43 -0.97 -5.85
N GLN A 273 1.50 -0.25 -5.53
CA GLN A 273 1.60 0.58 -4.33
C GLN A 273 1.71 2.06 -4.69
N THR A 274 2.74 2.44 -5.45
CA THR A 274 3.16 3.84 -5.63
C THR A 274 2.03 4.77 -6.12
N PRO A 275 1.27 4.46 -7.19
CA PRO A 275 0.19 5.34 -7.62
C PRO A 275 -0.93 5.45 -6.58
N PHE A 276 -1.12 4.41 -5.76
CA PHE A 276 -2.24 4.26 -4.85
C PHE A 276 -1.91 4.58 -3.38
N LEU A 277 -0.75 5.19 -3.15
CA LEU A 277 -0.40 5.78 -1.86
C LEU A 277 -1.38 6.91 -1.49
N ALA A 278 -1.85 7.66 -2.49
CA ALA A 278 -2.82 8.74 -2.33
C ALA A 278 -4.11 8.50 -3.14
N LEU A 279 -4.00 7.99 -4.37
CA LEU A 279 -5.17 7.69 -5.19
C LEU A 279 -5.88 6.46 -4.62
N ASP A 280 -7.18 6.55 -4.39
CA ASP A 280 -7.97 5.43 -3.90
C ASP A 280 -8.29 4.46 -5.04
N PRO A 281 -7.66 3.25 -5.09
CA PRO A 281 -7.89 2.30 -6.16
C PRO A 281 -9.32 1.75 -6.16
N ARG A 282 -10.07 1.88 -5.05
CA ARG A 282 -11.47 1.44 -4.94
C ARG A 282 -12.41 2.32 -5.77
N THR A 283 -12.03 3.57 -6.02
CA THR A 283 -12.90 4.57 -6.67
C THR A 283 -12.49 4.91 -8.10
N ILE A 284 -11.50 4.23 -8.67
CA ILE A 284 -10.97 4.54 -10.00
C ILE A 284 -10.99 3.32 -10.92
N GLU A 285 -11.65 3.50 -12.06
CA GLU A 285 -11.77 2.56 -13.17
C GLU A 285 -11.61 3.34 -14.49
N ASP A 286 -10.89 2.77 -15.45
CA ASP A 286 -10.88 3.26 -16.82
C ASP A 286 -11.30 2.16 -17.80
N LYS A 287 -11.28 2.47 -19.10
CA LYS A 287 -11.65 1.51 -20.15
C LYS A 287 -10.77 0.25 -20.21
N TYR A 288 -9.65 0.22 -19.49
CA TYR A 288 -8.68 -0.87 -19.50
C TYR A 288 -8.75 -1.71 -18.23
N THR A 289 -8.99 -1.10 -17.06
CA THR A 289 -8.97 -1.85 -15.80
C THR A 289 -9.74 -1.17 -14.67
N TYR A 290 -10.23 -1.99 -13.75
CA TYR A 290 -10.59 -1.57 -12.40
C TYR A 290 -9.37 -1.75 -11.47
N TYR A 291 -8.79 -0.64 -11.01
CA TYR A 291 -7.47 -0.64 -10.36
C TYR A 291 -7.43 -1.36 -9.01
N TRP A 292 -8.55 -1.45 -8.28
CA TRP A 292 -8.67 -2.25 -7.05
C TRP A 292 -8.41 -3.73 -7.30
N THR A 293 -9.21 -4.35 -8.19
CA THR A 293 -9.09 -5.76 -8.54
C THR A 293 -7.73 -6.07 -9.15
N ARG A 294 -7.21 -5.17 -9.99
CA ARG A 294 -5.87 -5.30 -10.58
C ARG A 294 -4.76 -5.33 -9.52
N SER A 295 -4.86 -4.49 -8.48
CA SER A 295 -3.86 -4.44 -7.40
C SER A 295 -3.92 -5.66 -6.48
N ILE A 296 -5.13 -6.15 -6.18
CA ILE A 296 -5.29 -7.43 -5.47
C ILE A 296 -4.72 -8.59 -6.30
N ASN A 297 -5.06 -8.66 -7.58
CA ASN A 297 -4.56 -9.73 -8.46
C ASN A 297 -3.04 -9.68 -8.61
N HIS A 298 -2.42 -8.50 -8.76
CA HIS A 298 -0.95 -8.38 -8.79
C HIS A 298 -0.33 -8.88 -7.46
N SER A 299 -0.92 -8.52 -6.32
CA SER A 299 -0.48 -9.00 -5.00
C SER A 299 -0.57 -10.52 -4.86
N LEU A 300 -1.70 -11.12 -5.27
CA LEU A 300 -1.91 -12.56 -5.21
C LEU A 300 -1.05 -13.33 -6.21
N ILE A 301 -0.74 -12.76 -7.38
CA ILE A 301 0.23 -13.34 -8.33
C ILE A 301 1.63 -13.37 -7.72
N ASN A 302 2.05 -12.29 -7.05
CA ASN A 302 3.35 -12.21 -6.38
C ASN A 302 3.47 -13.24 -5.25
N TRP A 303 2.47 -13.29 -4.37
CA TRP A 303 2.37 -14.27 -3.28
C TRP A 303 2.34 -15.72 -3.80
N THR A 304 1.52 -16.00 -4.82
CA THR A 304 1.39 -17.36 -5.38
C THR A 304 2.68 -17.82 -6.06
N TYR A 305 3.39 -16.91 -6.74
CA TYR A 305 4.70 -17.23 -7.31
C TYR A 305 5.68 -17.64 -6.22
N CYS A 306 5.82 -16.84 -5.16
CA CYS A 306 6.76 -17.13 -4.07
C CYS A 306 6.46 -18.49 -3.42
N MET A 307 5.19 -18.74 -3.11
CA MET A 307 4.77 -19.96 -2.43
C MET A 307 4.86 -21.23 -3.29
N LYS A 308 4.63 -21.16 -4.61
CA LYS A 308 4.42 -22.36 -5.45
C LYS A 308 5.35 -22.51 -6.66
N HIS A 309 5.95 -21.42 -7.14
CA HIS A 309 6.60 -21.39 -8.46
C HIS A 309 8.04 -20.87 -8.45
N ALA A 310 8.48 -20.22 -7.36
CA ALA A 310 9.86 -19.81 -7.20
C ALA A 310 10.79 -21.04 -7.14
N PRO A 311 12.05 -20.92 -7.61
CA PRO A 311 13.07 -21.94 -7.41
C PRO A 311 13.16 -22.38 -5.94
N LYS A 312 13.17 -23.69 -5.69
CA LYS A 312 13.11 -24.25 -4.32
C LYS A 312 14.26 -23.78 -3.44
N GLU A 313 15.43 -23.54 -4.03
CA GLU A 313 16.62 -23.05 -3.33
C GLU A 313 16.48 -21.63 -2.78
N PHE A 314 15.48 -20.85 -3.21
CA PHE A 314 15.17 -19.55 -2.60
C PHE A 314 14.47 -19.67 -1.25
N GLN A 315 13.91 -20.84 -0.94
CA GLN A 315 13.27 -21.17 0.34
C GLN A 315 12.07 -20.28 0.72
N TYR A 316 11.44 -19.64 -0.27
CA TYR A 316 10.20 -18.91 -0.08
C TYR A 316 9.06 -19.80 0.39
N SER A 317 8.05 -19.20 1.02
CA SER A 317 6.90 -19.91 1.56
C SER A 317 5.63 -19.04 1.53
N LYS A 318 4.51 -19.58 2.02
CA LYS A 318 3.27 -18.81 2.18
C LYS A 318 3.42 -17.58 3.10
N SER A 319 4.41 -17.60 3.99
CA SER A 319 4.74 -16.52 4.93
C SER A 319 6.09 -15.86 4.64
N ASP A 320 6.77 -16.29 3.59
CA ASP A 320 8.06 -15.73 3.15
C ASP A 320 7.94 -15.34 1.69
N TRP A 321 7.47 -14.12 1.44
CA TRP A 321 7.09 -13.63 0.12
C TRP A 321 7.21 -12.11 0.02
N GLY A 322 7.24 -11.61 -1.20
CA GLY A 322 7.25 -10.17 -1.49
C GLY A 322 8.43 -9.78 -2.37
N LEU A 323 8.19 -9.80 -3.69
CA LEU A 323 9.18 -9.40 -4.69
C LEU A 323 8.91 -7.98 -5.17
N THR A 324 9.83 -7.07 -4.89
CA THR A 324 9.81 -5.69 -5.37
C THR A 324 11.23 -5.13 -5.48
N ALA A 325 11.38 -3.99 -6.15
CA ALA A 325 12.67 -3.33 -6.31
C ALA A 325 13.33 -3.06 -4.95
N SER A 326 14.55 -3.55 -4.76
CA SER A 326 15.25 -3.54 -3.47
C SER A 326 16.74 -3.82 -3.63
N GLN A 327 17.49 -3.64 -2.55
CA GLN A 327 18.89 -4.07 -2.38
C GLN A 327 19.01 -5.58 -2.61
N THR A 328 20.13 -5.97 -3.19
CA THR A 328 20.55 -7.37 -3.29
C THR A 328 21.98 -7.49 -2.78
N PRO A 329 22.50 -8.70 -2.57
CA PRO A 329 23.94 -8.90 -2.37
C PRO A 329 24.76 -8.21 -3.48
N ARG A 330 25.98 -7.77 -3.16
CA ARG A 330 26.82 -7.01 -4.09
C ARG A 330 27.22 -7.83 -5.31
N GLU A 331 27.50 -9.11 -5.09
CA GLU A 331 27.76 -10.10 -6.12
C GLU A 331 26.57 -10.31 -7.07
N ASP A 332 25.36 -9.96 -6.64
CA ASP A 332 24.13 -9.97 -7.44
C ASP A 332 23.80 -8.61 -8.06
N GLY A 333 24.72 -7.64 -7.96
CA GLY A 333 24.60 -6.30 -8.53
C GLY A 333 24.18 -5.22 -7.53
N GLY A 334 24.04 -5.53 -6.24
CA GLY A 334 23.77 -4.57 -5.16
C GLY A 334 22.37 -3.94 -5.14
N TYR A 335 21.61 -4.01 -6.23
CA TYR A 335 20.22 -3.55 -6.33
C TYR A 335 19.54 -4.23 -7.53
N ASN A 336 18.25 -4.57 -7.38
CA ASN A 336 17.45 -5.14 -8.46
C ASN A 336 16.17 -4.33 -8.64
N ASN A 337 16.15 -3.41 -9.61
CA ASN A 337 14.97 -2.58 -9.92
C ASN A 337 13.82 -3.35 -10.61
N MET A 338 14.02 -4.61 -10.97
CA MET A 338 13.08 -5.42 -11.76
C MET A 338 12.61 -6.67 -11.01
N ALA A 339 12.92 -6.80 -9.71
CA ALA A 339 12.53 -7.94 -8.89
C ALA A 339 11.01 -8.13 -8.88
N GLY A 340 10.56 -9.28 -9.38
CA GLY A 340 9.14 -9.64 -9.50
C GLY A 340 9.02 -11.09 -10.00
N PRO A 341 7.80 -11.65 -10.04
CA PRO A 341 7.59 -13.05 -10.41
C PRO A 341 8.19 -13.43 -11.77
N GLY A 342 9.14 -14.37 -11.78
CA GLY A 342 9.76 -14.90 -13.00
C GLY A 342 11.28 -14.67 -13.06
N PRO A 343 11.88 -14.59 -14.27
CA PRO A 343 13.34 -14.63 -14.44
C PRO A 343 14.13 -13.46 -13.83
N LYS A 344 13.46 -12.47 -13.26
CA LYS A 344 14.09 -11.31 -12.59
C LYS A 344 14.14 -11.48 -11.07
N ASP A 345 13.53 -12.53 -10.53
CA ASP A 345 13.73 -12.93 -9.14
C ASP A 345 15.17 -13.43 -8.93
N LYS A 346 15.83 -12.91 -7.89
CA LYS A 346 17.21 -13.26 -7.53
C LYS A 346 17.29 -14.00 -6.19
N GLY A 347 16.16 -14.43 -5.62
CA GLY A 347 16.15 -15.06 -4.31
C GLY A 347 16.20 -14.05 -3.17
N VAL A 348 15.64 -12.85 -3.36
CA VAL A 348 15.64 -11.75 -2.40
C VAL A 348 14.20 -11.32 -2.10
N ILE A 349 13.82 -11.35 -0.81
CA ILE A 349 12.54 -10.84 -0.30
C ILE A 349 12.73 -9.42 0.22
N ALA A 350 11.79 -8.54 -0.12
CA ALA A 350 11.73 -7.17 0.36
C ALA A 350 10.46 -6.95 1.19
N PRO A 351 10.56 -6.63 2.50
CA PRO A 351 9.39 -6.45 3.36
C PRO A 351 8.39 -5.41 2.84
N SER A 352 8.86 -4.33 2.22
CA SER A 352 8.01 -3.29 1.62
C SER A 352 7.02 -3.82 0.58
N ALA A 353 7.34 -4.95 -0.06
CA ALA A 353 6.44 -5.61 -1.02
C ALA A 353 5.18 -6.14 -0.31
N ALA A 354 5.35 -7.02 0.68
CA ALA A 354 4.24 -7.64 1.38
C ALA A 354 3.52 -6.67 2.33
N LEU A 355 4.27 -5.81 3.02
CA LEU A 355 3.68 -4.83 3.94
C LEU A 355 2.97 -3.69 3.19
N GLY A 356 3.48 -3.29 2.02
CA GLY A 356 2.87 -2.25 1.21
C GLY A 356 1.56 -2.66 0.52
N VAL A 357 1.07 -3.88 0.72
CA VAL A 357 -0.20 -4.38 0.15
C VAL A 357 -1.19 -4.88 1.21
N PHE A 358 -1.01 -4.47 2.47
CA PHE A 358 -1.98 -4.69 3.55
C PHE A 358 -3.43 -4.36 3.16
N PRO A 359 -3.72 -3.22 2.47
CA PRO A 359 -5.10 -2.91 2.09
C PRO A 359 -5.71 -3.91 1.12
N TYR A 360 -4.90 -4.65 0.36
CA TYR A 360 -5.38 -5.56 -0.70
C TYR A 360 -5.49 -7.01 -0.21
N VAL A 361 -4.49 -7.47 0.55
CA VAL A 361 -4.34 -8.87 0.97
C VAL A 361 -3.90 -8.95 2.44
N PRO A 362 -4.73 -8.50 3.39
CA PRO A 362 -4.32 -8.29 4.79
C PRO A 362 -3.89 -9.59 5.47
N TYR A 363 -4.54 -10.72 5.18
CA TYR A 363 -4.16 -12.01 5.75
C TYR A 363 -2.75 -12.45 5.30
N GLN A 364 -2.46 -12.40 3.99
CA GLN A 364 -1.14 -12.75 3.43
C GLN A 364 -0.04 -11.81 3.93
N SER A 365 -0.36 -10.51 4.02
CA SER A 365 0.56 -9.48 4.51
C SER A 365 0.88 -9.68 5.99
N MET A 366 -0.13 -10.03 6.79
CA MET A 366 0.07 -10.36 8.21
C MET A 366 0.90 -11.62 8.41
N MET A 367 0.70 -12.65 7.59
CA MET A 367 1.55 -13.85 7.63
C MET A 367 3.02 -13.53 7.35
N ALA A 368 3.30 -12.64 6.39
CA ALA A 368 4.65 -12.17 6.11
C ALA A 368 5.22 -11.35 7.26
N LEU A 369 4.47 -10.37 7.76
CA LEU A 369 4.86 -9.54 8.90
C LEU A 369 5.28 -10.38 10.11
N ARG A 370 4.47 -11.39 10.45
CA ARG A 370 4.78 -12.35 11.52
C ARG A 370 6.09 -13.08 11.27
N ASN A 371 6.29 -13.62 10.07
CA ASN A 371 7.52 -14.34 9.73
C ASN A 371 8.76 -13.44 9.80
N PHE A 372 8.67 -12.21 9.26
CA PHE A 372 9.75 -11.25 9.32
C PHE A 372 10.13 -10.92 10.77
N TYR A 373 9.14 -10.77 11.65
CA TYR A 373 9.36 -10.42 13.06
C TYR A 373 9.74 -11.60 13.96
N GLU A 374 9.25 -12.81 13.68
CA GLU A 374 9.48 -13.97 14.54
C GLU A 374 10.71 -14.76 14.10
N ASN A 375 10.96 -14.88 12.79
CA ASN A 375 12.01 -15.76 12.26
C ASN A 375 13.20 -15.02 11.65
N HIS A 376 13.05 -13.76 11.25
CA HIS A 376 14.11 -12.98 10.58
C HIS A 376 14.56 -11.72 11.34
N LYS A 377 14.00 -11.47 12.52
CA LYS A 377 14.19 -10.22 13.26
C LYS A 377 15.65 -9.90 13.56
N GLU A 378 16.47 -10.89 13.91
CA GLU A 378 17.87 -10.66 14.29
C GLU A 378 18.68 -9.99 13.15
N GLY A 379 18.49 -10.42 11.91
CA GLY A 379 19.17 -9.82 10.75
C GLY A 379 18.40 -8.65 10.11
N LEU A 380 17.06 -8.76 10.07
CA LEU A 380 16.21 -7.89 9.27
C LEU A 380 15.66 -6.69 10.04
N TRP A 381 15.45 -6.78 11.35
CA TRP A 381 14.88 -5.68 12.14
C TRP A 381 15.99 -4.76 12.69
N GLY A 382 15.68 -3.48 12.85
CA GLY A 382 16.52 -2.55 13.59
C GLY A 382 15.74 -1.29 13.98
N GLU A 383 16.48 -0.19 14.19
CA GLU A 383 15.94 1.08 14.72
C GLU A 383 14.72 1.61 13.94
N TYR A 384 14.72 1.44 12.62
CA TYR A 384 13.68 1.97 11.74
C TYR A 384 12.76 0.87 11.17
N GLY A 385 12.55 -0.20 11.93
CA GLY A 385 11.71 -1.33 11.52
C GLY A 385 12.49 -2.37 10.71
N PHE A 386 11.90 -2.89 9.64
CA PHE A 386 12.59 -3.85 8.77
C PHE A 386 13.52 -3.17 7.77
N LYS A 387 14.75 -3.66 7.66
CA LYS A 387 15.72 -3.27 6.62
C LYS A 387 15.22 -3.70 5.24
N ASP A 388 15.86 -3.15 4.21
CA ASP A 388 15.31 -3.13 2.86
C ASP A 388 14.96 -4.51 2.27
N ALA A 389 15.81 -5.51 2.52
CA ALA A 389 15.64 -6.85 1.96
C ALA A 389 16.51 -7.90 2.65
N TYR A 390 16.26 -9.18 2.35
CA TYR A 390 17.11 -10.31 2.74
C TYR A 390 17.02 -11.47 1.73
N SER A 391 17.96 -12.40 1.82
CA SER A 391 18.00 -13.63 1.05
C SER A 391 18.42 -14.80 1.93
N ILE A 392 17.52 -15.77 2.11
CA ILE A 392 17.84 -17.01 2.82
C ILE A 392 18.90 -17.80 2.05
N LYS A 393 18.75 -17.89 0.72
CA LYS A 393 19.71 -18.59 -0.17
C LYS A 393 21.15 -18.07 -0.01
N ARG A 394 21.31 -16.78 0.20
CA ARG A 394 22.62 -16.11 0.27
C ARG A 394 23.09 -15.86 1.68
N ASP A 395 22.31 -16.25 2.69
CA ASP A 395 22.54 -15.88 4.09
C ASP A 395 22.85 -14.38 4.24
N TRP A 396 21.99 -13.55 3.64
CA TRP A 396 22.25 -12.12 3.49
C TRP A 396 21.07 -11.30 3.96
N TYR A 397 21.37 -10.23 4.70
CA TYR A 397 20.43 -9.20 5.11
C TYR A 397 20.98 -7.84 4.70
N SER A 398 20.10 -6.96 4.19
CA SER A 398 20.46 -5.57 3.93
C SER A 398 21.00 -4.90 5.19
N ASP A 399 22.02 -4.06 5.04
CA ASP A 399 22.61 -3.25 6.11
C ASP A 399 21.97 -1.85 6.22
N ARG A 400 20.89 -1.60 5.47
CA ARG A 400 20.25 -0.28 5.37
C ARG A 400 18.76 -0.35 5.09
N TYR A 401 18.12 0.80 5.29
CA TYR A 401 16.75 1.12 4.88
C TYR A 401 16.79 2.05 3.66
N LEU A 402 15.75 1.98 2.83
CA LEU A 402 15.53 2.90 1.72
C LEU A 402 14.26 3.72 1.96
N GLY A 403 14.33 5.04 1.76
CA GLY A 403 13.21 5.93 2.08
C GLY A 403 11.95 5.65 1.26
N LEU A 404 12.09 5.22 0.00
CA LEU A 404 10.93 4.86 -0.83
C LEU A 404 10.21 3.61 -0.30
N ASP A 405 10.95 2.61 0.15
CA ASP A 405 10.42 1.34 0.66
C ASP A 405 9.78 1.49 2.04
N GLN A 406 10.44 2.22 2.94
CA GLN A 406 9.87 2.61 4.23
C GLN A 406 8.59 3.43 4.06
N GLY A 407 8.57 4.34 3.08
CA GLY A 407 7.47 5.26 2.87
C GLY A 407 6.21 4.52 2.43
N ARG A 408 6.35 3.65 1.43
CA ARG A 408 5.26 2.78 0.98
C ARG A 408 4.72 1.91 2.12
N THR A 409 5.60 1.40 2.98
CA THR A 409 5.21 0.58 4.14
C THR A 409 4.34 1.37 5.11
N VAL A 410 4.79 2.54 5.58
CA VAL A 410 4.03 3.39 6.52
C VAL A 410 2.70 3.80 5.91
N ILE A 411 2.72 4.34 4.69
CA ILE A 411 1.54 4.91 4.04
C ILE A 411 0.47 3.84 3.79
N MET A 412 0.84 2.66 3.28
CA MET A 412 -0.12 1.61 2.96
C MET A 412 -0.62 0.88 4.21
N MET A 413 0.20 0.77 5.27
CA MET A 413 -0.28 0.30 6.56
C MET A 413 -1.32 1.27 7.14
N GLU A 414 -1.12 2.59 7.03
CA GLU A 414 -2.13 3.56 7.47
C GLU A 414 -3.38 3.55 6.58
N ASN A 415 -3.24 3.45 5.26
CA ASN A 415 -4.41 3.32 4.37
C ASN A 415 -5.22 2.05 4.67
N TYR A 416 -4.58 0.96 5.11
CA TYR A 416 -5.30 -0.23 5.59
C TYR A 416 -6.09 0.06 6.87
N ARG A 417 -5.50 0.82 7.82
CA ARG A 417 -6.12 1.13 9.11
C ARG A 417 -7.32 2.08 9.01
N SER A 418 -7.14 3.17 8.28
CA SER A 418 -8.04 4.32 8.33
C SER A 418 -8.39 4.88 6.95
N GLY A 419 -7.68 4.45 5.90
CA GLY A 419 -7.81 5.05 4.57
C GLY A 419 -7.34 6.50 4.50
N LEU A 420 -6.50 6.97 5.44
CA LEU A 420 -6.15 8.37 5.62
C LEU A 420 -5.86 9.13 4.31
N PHE A 421 -4.95 8.64 3.48
CA PHE A 421 -4.57 9.35 2.26
C PHE A 421 -5.60 9.22 1.14
N TRP A 422 -6.39 8.16 1.15
CA TRP A 422 -7.53 8.00 0.25
C TRP A 422 -8.66 8.97 0.59
N GLU A 423 -8.87 9.31 1.87
CA GLU A 423 -9.80 10.36 2.27
C GLU A 423 -9.26 11.76 2.00
N LEU A 424 -7.96 11.99 2.25
CA LEU A 424 -7.32 13.27 1.94
C LEU A 424 -7.31 13.59 0.45
N SER A 425 -7.11 12.60 -0.42
CA SER A 425 -7.06 12.83 -1.87
C SER A 425 -8.38 13.32 -2.45
N LYS A 426 -9.52 13.03 -1.80
CA LYS A 426 -10.83 13.60 -2.16
C LYS A 426 -10.92 15.11 -1.94
N LYS A 427 -10.06 15.67 -1.08
CA LYS A 427 -9.97 17.12 -0.81
C LYS A 427 -8.99 17.84 -1.74
N VAL A 428 -8.35 17.14 -2.69
CA VAL A 428 -7.33 17.73 -3.60
C VAL A 428 -7.91 17.88 -5.02
N PRO A 429 -8.43 19.07 -5.39
CA PRO A 429 -9.16 19.28 -6.65
C PRO A 429 -8.34 18.93 -7.90
N GLU A 430 -7.03 19.11 -7.86
CA GLU A 430 -6.12 18.78 -8.96
C GLU A 430 -6.18 17.28 -9.32
N LEU A 431 -6.41 16.41 -8.33
CA LEU A 431 -6.55 14.98 -8.58
C LEU A 431 -7.88 14.65 -9.28
N GLN A 432 -8.96 15.37 -8.98
CA GLN A 432 -10.24 15.18 -9.68
C GLN A 432 -10.13 15.63 -11.15
N VAL A 433 -9.51 16.79 -11.40
CA VAL A 433 -9.22 17.27 -12.77
C VAL A 433 -8.36 16.25 -13.53
N ALA A 434 -7.35 15.69 -12.87
CA ALA A 434 -6.51 14.66 -13.46
C ALA A 434 -7.30 13.41 -13.87
N MET A 435 -8.18 12.90 -13.00
CA MET A 435 -8.99 11.71 -13.30
C MET A 435 -9.85 11.94 -14.55
N ASP A 436 -10.54 13.08 -14.64
CA ASP A 436 -11.36 13.44 -15.81
C ASP A 436 -10.52 13.57 -17.09
N ASN A 437 -9.32 14.15 -16.97
CA ASN A 437 -8.38 14.26 -18.07
C ASN A 437 -7.84 12.90 -18.52
N MET A 438 -7.66 11.95 -17.61
CA MET A 438 -7.24 10.58 -17.91
C MET A 438 -8.39 9.69 -18.41
N GLY A 439 -9.64 10.14 -18.28
CA GLY A 439 -10.83 9.34 -18.57
C GLY A 439 -11.07 8.23 -17.54
N ILE A 440 -10.59 8.46 -16.31
CA ILE A 440 -10.85 7.61 -15.15
C ILE A 440 -12.18 8.04 -14.54
N THR A 441 -13.00 7.06 -14.16
CA THR A 441 -14.32 7.24 -13.58
C THR A 441 -14.51 6.36 -12.36
N SER A 442 -15.55 6.61 -11.56
CA SER A 442 -15.90 5.70 -10.48
C SER A 442 -16.52 4.41 -11.01
N PRO A 443 -16.12 3.24 -10.47
CA PRO A 443 -16.62 1.96 -10.91
C PRO A 443 -18.12 1.81 -10.67
N LYS A 444 -18.80 1.15 -11.60
CA LYS A 444 -20.24 0.84 -11.46
C LYS A 444 -20.43 -0.47 -10.71
N HIS A 445 -20.74 -0.38 -9.44
CA HIS A 445 -20.98 -1.55 -8.59
C HIS A 445 -22.42 -2.07 -8.68
N LYS A 446 -22.57 -3.35 -8.32
CA LYS A 446 -23.85 -4.04 -8.15
C LYS A 446 -24.07 -4.33 -6.67
N ASN A 447 -25.32 -4.59 -6.28
CA ASN A 447 -25.62 -5.08 -4.94
C ASN A 447 -24.71 -6.27 -4.60
N GLY A 448 -24.12 -6.28 -3.40
CA GLY A 448 -23.24 -7.36 -2.94
C GLY A 448 -21.90 -6.85 -2.44
N PHE A 449 -20.83 -7.60 -2.70
CA PHE A 449 -19.48 -7.33 -2.18
C PHE A 449 -18.52 -7.00 -3.33
N PRO A 450 -18.62 -5.81 -3.96
CA PRO A 450 -17.90 -5.53 -5.21
C PRO A 450 -16.38 -5.42 -5.05
N LEU A 451 -15.89 -5.17 -3.83
CA LEU A 451 -14.47 -5.06 -3.52
C LEU A 451 -13.85 -6.42 -3.15
N ALA A 452 -14.66 -7.46 -3.02
CA ALA A 452 -14.20 -8.77 -2.60
C ALA A 452 -13.60 -9.57 -3.78
N VAL A 453 -12.37 -10.04 -3.61
CA VAL A 453 -11.70 -10.93 -4.58
C VAL A 453 -11.46 -12.29 -3.95
N ILE A 454 -11.92 -13.35 -4.62
CA ILE A 454 -11.76 -14.74 -4.18
C ILE A 454 -10.32 -15.22 -4.44
N GLU A 455 -9.61 -15.60 -3.37
CA GLU A 455 -8.29 -16.23 -3.46
C GLU A 455 -8.44 -17.66 -4.00
N LYS A 456 -7.67 -18.00 -5.04
CA LYS A 456 -7.90 -19.20 -5.87
C LYS A 456 -7.59 -20.51 -5.18
N THR A 457 -6.67 -20.53 -4.21
CA THR A 457 -6.29 -21.75 -3.48
C THR A 457 -7.36 -22.13 -2.44
N SER A 458 -7.81 -21.16 -1.64
CA SER A 458 -8.81 -21.32 -0.59
C SER A 458 -10.23 -21.37 -1.13
N LYS A 459 -10.46 -20.81 -2.32
CA LYS A 459 -11.76 -20.59 -2.98
C LYS A 459 -12.71 -19.73 -2.14
N SER A 460 -12.14 -18.79 -1.42
CA SER A 460 -12.86 -17.88 -0.53
C SER A 460 -12.16 -16.53 -0.48
N VAL A 461 -12.89 -15.51 -0.05
CA VAL A 461 -12.31 -14.25 0.43
C VAL A 461 -11.74 -14.50 1.82
N GLN A 462 -10.48 -14.15 2.02
CA GLN A 462 -9.80 -14.35 3.29
C GLN A 462 -9.93 -13.07 4.12
N LEU A 463 -10.71 -13.13 5.19
CA LEU A 463 -10.94 -12.01 6.08
C LEU A 463 -10.05 -12.17 7.31
N TYR A 464 -9.23 -11.16 7.57
CA TYR A 464 -8.42 -11.04 8.77
C TYR A 464 -9.05 -9.99 9.68
N ARG A 465 -8.96 -10.18 11.00
CA ARG A 465 -9.43 -9.16 11.94
C ARG A 465 -8.61 -7.89 11.81
N HIS A 466 -9.30 -6.76 11.72
CA HIS A 466 -8.66 -5.46 11.60
C HIS A 466 -8.02 -5.07 12.93
N PRO A 467 -6.76 -4.59 12.96
CA PRO A 467 -6.06 -4.32 14.21
C PRO A 467 -6.71 -3.22 15.07
N ASP A 468 -7.33 -2.21 14.45
CA ASP A 468 -7.97 -1.12 15.20
C ASP A 468 -9.45 -1.38 15.52
N LEU A 469 -10.12 -2.27 14.78
CA LEU A 469 -11.53 -2.60 15.04
C LEU A 469 -11.68 -3.86 15.90
N GLU A 470 -10.61 -4.65 16.00
CA GLU A 470 -10.57 -5.99 16.60
C GLU A 470 -11.65 -6.95 16.06
N ALA A 471 -12.12 -6.66 14.85
CA ALA A 471 -13.26 -7.31 14.22
C ALA A 471 -13.00 -7.59 12.74
N TYR A 472 -13.79 -8.49 12.16
CA TYR A 472 -13.84 -8.66 10.71
C TYR A 472 -14.58 -7.50 10.08
N HIS A 473 -14.09 -7.04 8.93
CA HIS A 473 -14.79 -6.07 8.11
C HIS A 473 -14.80 -6.50 6.65
N ILE A 474 -15.83 -6.08 5.93
CA ILE A 474 -15.93 -6.26 4.48
C ILE A 474 -16.85 -5.20 3.88
N ASP A 475 -16.44 -4.63 2.76
CA ASP A 475 -17.25 -3.64 2.06
C ASP A 475 -18.36 -4.30 1.23
N PHE A 476 -19.54 -3.73 1.31
CA PHE A 476 -20.71 -4.10 0.51
C PHE A 476 -21.34 -2.88 -0.15
N TYR A 477 -22.04 -3.09 -1.25
CA TYR A 477 -22.67 -2.02 -2.02
C TYR A 477 -24.17 -2.26 -2.16
N THR A 478 -24.92 -1.16 -2.19
CA THR A 478 -26.34 -1.17 -2.56
C THR A 478 -26.62 -0.09 -3.61
N GLU A 479 -27.24 -0.49 -4.72
CA GLU A 479 -27.58 0.36 -5.88
C GLU A 479 -28.66 1.41 -5.55
N LYS A 480 -29.41 1.18 -4.46
CA LYS A 480 -30.48 2.08 -3.98
C LYS A 480 -30.61 1.98 -2.47
N ASP A 481 -31.35 2.91 -1.89
CA ASP A 481 -31.78 2.82 -0.49
C ASP A 481 -32.50 1.48 -0.26
N ALA A 482 -32.02 0.72 0.72
CA ALA A 482 -32.49 -0.64 0.98
C ALA A 482 -32.32 -1.01 2.45
N GLU A 483 -33.22 -1.86 2.94
CA GLU A 483 -33.02 -2.54 4.21
C GLU A 483 -32.25 -3.85 4.00
N ILE A 484 -31.14 -3.98 4.69
CA ILE A 484 -30.19 -5.07 4.52
C ILE A 484 -29.95 -5.77 5.86
N SER A 485 -29.89 -7.10 5.84
CA SER A 485 -29.46 -7.92 6.99
C SER A 485 -28.34 -8.85 6.59
N PHE A 486 -27.49 -9.25 7.54
CA PHE A 486 -26.35 -10.12 7.28
C PHE A 486 -26.38 -11.37 8.14
N ALA A 487 -25.98 -12.49 7.55
CA ALA A 487 -25.85 -13.76 8.25
C ALA A 487 -24.63 -14.53 7.76
N LEU A 488 -24.09 -15.40 8.62
CA LEU A 488 -23.01 -16.32 8.33
C LEU A 488 -23.55 -17.76 8.36
N LYS A 489 -23.30 -18.51 7.29
CA LYS A 489 -23.57 -19.95 7.25
C LYS A 489 -22.25 -20.71 7.34
N SER A 490 -22.07 -21.49 8.41
CA SER A 490 -20.89 -22.33 8.60
C SER A 490 -20.92 -23.53 7.65
N ASN A 491 -19.76 -23.92 7.12
CA ASN A 491 -19.67 -25.13 6.28
C ASN A 491 -19.71 -26.44 7.11
N LYS A 492 -19.65 -26.36 8.45
CA LYS A 492 -19.62 -27.52 9.35
C LYS A 492 -21.01 -28.00 9.82
N GLY A 493 -22.10 -27.52 9.21
CA GLY A 493 -23.46 -27.93 9.55
C GLY A 493 -24.08 -27.18 10.74
N GLU A 494 -23.35 -26.23 11.34
CA GLU A 494 -23.93 -25.25 12.27
C GLU A 494 -24.85 -24.31 11.47
N GLY A 495 -26.04 -24.05 12.01
CA GLY A 495 -27.09 -23.28 11.34
C GLY A 495 -26.66 -21.87 10.92
N LYS A 496 -27.55 -21.18 10.19
CA LYS A 496 -27.35 -19.78 9.78
C LYS A 496 -27.31 -18.89 11.03
N ARG A 497 -26.16 -18.29 11.31
CA ARG A 497 -25.97 -17.31 12.40
C ARG A 497 -26.25 -15.91 11.88
N GLU A 498 -27.13 -15.17 12.54
CA GLU A 498 -27.33 -13.75 12.23
C GLU A 498 -26.11 -12.93 12.68
N LEU A 499 -25.58 -12.07 11.79
CA LEU A 499 -24.46 -11.17 12.10
C LEU A 499 -24.94 -9.74 12.38
N LYS A 500 -25.89 -9.26 11.57
CA LYS A 500 -26.54 -7.96 11.75
C LYS A 500 -28.01 -8.07 11.38
N PRO A 501 -28.91 -7.52 12.22
CA PRO A 501 -30.33 -7.47 11.90
C PRO A 501 -30.57 -6.55 10.72
N LYS A 502 -31.83 -6.55 10.25
CA LYS A 502 -32.28 -5.70 9.16
C LYS A 502 -32.11 -4.22 9.53
N GLN A 503 -31.30 -3.50 8.76
CA GLN A 503 -31.01 -2.08 8.94
C GLN A 503 -31.13 -1.33 7.61
N SER A 504 -31.56 -0.06 7.64
CA SER A 504 -31.63 0.80 6.45
C SER A 504 -30.25 1.33 6.08
N TYR A 505 -29.88 1.19 4.80
CA TYR A 505 -28.68 1.75 4.20
C TYR A 505 -29.04 2.61 2.99
N LYS A 506 -28.30 3.71 2.80
CA LYS A 506 -28.41 4.56 1.60
C LYS A 506 -27.76 3.89 0.39
N ALA A 507 -28.12 4.31 -0.83
CA ALA A 507 -27.38 3.93 -2.02
C ALA A 507 -25.87 4.24 -1.86
N GLY A 508 -25.00 3.31 -2.23
CA GLY A 508 -23.55 3.47 -2.13
C GLY A 508 -22.81 2.31 -1.50
N LEU A 509 -21.51 2.52 -1.27
CA LEU A 509 -20.61 1.59 -0.59
C LEU A 509 -20.72 1.78 0.92
N HIS A 510 -20.78 0.68 1.65
CA HIS A 510 -20.86 0.59 3.11
C HIS A 510 -19.93 -0.50 3.60
N GLN A 511 -19.69 -0.53 4.91
CA GLN A 511 -18.90 -1.56 5.54
C GLN A 511 -19.73 -2.39 6.50
N LEU A 512 -19.63 -3.72 6.39
CA LEU A 512 -20.10 -4.64 7.40
C LEU A 512 -18.96 -4.93 8.37
N ILE A 513 -19.19 -4.70 9.67
CA ILE A 513 -18.26 -5.04 10.76
C ILE A 513 -18.92 -6.09 11.66
N PHE A 514 -18.19 -7.16 11.99
CA PHE A 514 -18.66 -8.23 12.88
C PHE A 514 -17.51 -8.90 13.66
N GLU A 515 -17.81 -9.25 14.91
CA GLU A 515 -16.83 -9.79 15.87
C GLU A 515 -16.51 -11.27 15.64
N LYS A 516 -15.34 -11.71 16.15
CA LYS A 516 -14.92 -13.12 16.14
C LYS A 516 -15.87 -14.04 16.89
N ASN A 517 -16.27 -13.65 18.10
CA ASN A 517 -17.03 -14.51 19.00
C ASN A 517 -16.38 -15.91 19.13
N GLU A 518 -17.18 -16.97 19.13
CA GLU A 518 -16.73 -18.37 19.18
C GLU A 518 -16.20 -18.92 17.84
N ILE A 519 -15.96 -18.08 16.83
CA ILE A 519 -15.46 -18.54 15.53
C ILE A 519 -13.95 -18.78 15.64
N PHE A 520 -13.53 -20.00 15.29
CA PHE A 520 -12.11 -20.35 15.22
C PHE A 520 -11.46 -19.79 13.95
N SER A 521 -10.19 -19.40 14.06
CA SER A 521 -9.37 -19.04 12.90
C SER A 521 -9.28 -20.20 11.89
N GLY A 522 -9.36 -19.86 10.61
CA GLY A 522 -9.45 -20.77 9.48
C GLY A 522 -10.86 -21.27 9.15
N THR A 523 -11.90 -20.87 9.90
CA THR A 523 -13.29 -21.29 9.65
C THR A 523 -13.76 -20.82 8.28
N LYS A 524 -14.27 -21.77 7.48
CA LYS A 524 -14.90 -21.49 6.18
C LYS A 524 -16.41 -21.39 6.33
N GLY A 525 -16.99 -20.44 5.62
CA GLY A 525 -18.44 -20.27 5.56
C GLY A 525 -18.88 -19.42 4.38
N THR A 526 -20.16 -19.11 4.35
CA THR A 526 -20.78 -18.24 3.37
C THR A 526 -21.37 -17.03 4.09
N LEU A 527 -20.87 -15.84 3.76
CA LEU A 527 -21.48 -14.58 4.16
C LEU A 527 -22.70 -14.33 3.27
N ILE A 528 -23.83 -14.02 3.88
CA ILE A 528 -25.12 -13.84 3.21
C ILE A 528 -25.58 -12.42 3.46
N MET A 529 -25.67 -11.62 2.40
CA MET A 529 -26.31 -10.31 2.39
C MET A 529 -27.74 -10.46 1.87
N LYS A 530 -28.74 -10.07 2.66
CA LYS A 530 -30.15 -10.06 2.23
C LYS A 530 -30.62 -8.64 2.00
N SER A 531 -31.27 -8.41 0.86
CA SER A 531 -31.95 -7.14 0.53
C SER A 531 -33.33 -7.46 -0.04
N GLY A 532 -34.37 -7.34 0.79
CA GLY A 532 -35.72 -7.81 0.45
C GLY A 532 -35.75 -9.33 0.22
N LYS A 533 -36.21 -9.78 -0.96
CA LYS A 533 -36.23 -11.22 -1.34
C LYS A 533 -34.93 -11.74 -1.95
N LYS A 534 -33.94 -10.86 -2.20
CA LYS A 534 -32.66 -11.25 -2.81
C LYS A 534 -31.66 -11.63 -1.72
N GLU A 535 -31.02 -12.78 -1.88
CA GLU A 535 -29.85 -13.19 -1.08
C GLU A 535 -28.62 -13.19 -2.00
N ILE A 536 -27.54 -12.59 -1.54
CA ILE A 536 -26.24 -12.58 -2.21
C ILE A 536 -25.25 -13.29 -1.29
N GLU A 537 -24.58 -14.29 -1.83
CA GLU A 537 -23.68 -15.17 -1.10
C GLU A 537 -22.22 -14.90 -1.47
N LEU A 538 -21.35 -14.88 -0.47
CA LEU A 538 -19.91 -14.75 -0.64
C LEU A 538 -19.19 -15.82 0.18
N PRO A 539 -18.41 -16.72 -0.45
CA PRO A 539 -17.58 -17.67 0.29
C PRO A 539 -16.44 -16.93 1.00
N ILE A 540 -16.34 -17.12 2.31
CA ILE A 540 -15.34 -16.48 3.17
C ILE A 540 -14.55 -17.52 3.97
N GLN A 541 -13.34 -17.12 4.36
CA GLN A 541 -12.54 -17.80 5.37
C GLN A 541 -12.05 -16.77 6.39
N LEU A 542 -12.33 -17.02 7.66
CA LEU A 542 -12.11 -16.09 8.77
C LEU A 542 -10.81 -16.43 9.49
N PHE A 543 -9.93 -15.44 9.70
CA PHE A 543 -8.60 -15.63 10.30
C PHE A 543 -8.36 -14.81 11.56
#